data_AF-A0A1Y4J5E6-F1
#
_entry.id   AF-A0A1Y4J5E6-F1
#
_cell.length_a   1.000
_cell.length_b   1.000
_cell.length_c   1.000
_cell.angle_alpha   90.00
_cell.angle_beta   90.00
_cell.angle_gamma   90.00
#
_symmetry.space_group_name_H-M   'P 1'
#
loop_
_entity.id
_entity.type
_entity.pdbx_description
1 polymer ?
#
loop_
_entity_poly.entity_id
_entity_poly.type
_entity_poly.pdbx_seq_one_letter_code
_entity_poly.pdbx_strand_id
1 'polypeptide(L)'
;MEEEKKCCCGAAEAAEDEQAGYPVTTMHGTPRTRHRSPEEYQDLINRLNRVEGQVRGIRGMVERDAYCPDILFQASAVSKALDSFCKELLGQHIRTCVVDDLEAGKYETVDELVRVIQRLMK
;
A
#
# COMPACT_ATOMS: atom_id res chain seq x y z
N MET A 1 -30.14 16.06 0.86
CA MET A 1 -28.71 16.21 1.14
C MET A 1 -28.01 15.17 0.31
N GLU A 2 -27.64 15.53 -0.90
CA GLU A 2 -26.80 14.71 -1.76
C GLU A 2 -25.37 14.94 -1.28
N GLU A 3 -24.79 13.95 -0.59
CA GLU A 3 -23.34 13.94 -0.36
C GLU A 3 -22.69 13.74 -1.73
N GLU A 4 -22.09 14.82 -2.24
CA GLU A 4 -21.26 14.79 -3.44
C GLU A 4 -20.22 13.68 -3.30
N LYS A 5 -20.42 12.58 -4.04
CA LYS A 5 -19.40 11.56 -4.30
C LYS A 5 -18.25 12.21 -5.06
N LYS A 6 -17.39 12.92 -4.34
CA LYS A 6 -16.21 13.57 -4.88
C LYS A 6 -15.23 12.48 -5.33
N CYS A 7 -15.07 12.37 -6.64
CA CYS A 7 -14.21 11.39 -7.31
C CYS A 7 -12.84 11.26 -6.63
N CYS A 8 -12.41 10.00 -6.42
CA CYS A 8 -11.19 9.50 -5.77
C CYS A 8 -9.86 9.94 -6.41
N CYS A 9 -9.87 11.03 -7.16
CA CYS A 9 -9.23 11.06 -8.45
C CYS A 9 -8.87 12.50 -8.89
N GLY A 10 -8.74 13.42 -7.94
CA GLY A 10 -8.22 14.76 -8.22
C GLY A 10 -6.74 14.70 -8.57
N ALA A 11 -6.32 15.55 -9.52
CA ALA A 11 -4.90 15.89 -9.65
C ALA A 11 -4.46 16.51 -8.32
N ALA A 12 -3.63 15.82 -7.56
CA ALA A 12 -2.97 16.43 -6.42
C ALA A 12 -1.75 17.19 -6.94
N GLU A 13 -1.57 18.42 -6.46
CA GLU A 13 -0.30 19.10 -6.57
C GLU A 13 0.78 18.18 -5.96
N ALA A 14 1.82 17.93 -6.74
CA ALA A 14 2.87 16.99 -6.40
C ALA A 14 3.49 17.37 -5.05
N ALA A 15 3.27 16.54 -4.03
CA ALA A 15 4.18 16.51 -2.89
C ALA A 15 5.43 15.74 -3.37
N GLU A 16 6.50 16.48 -3.63
CA GLU A 16 7.82 15.93 -3.94
C GLU A 16 8.36 15.24 -2.68
N ASP A 17 8.08 13.95 -2.52
CA ASP A 17 8.81 13.11 -1.57
C ASP A 17 9.91 12.36 -2.33
N GLU A 18 11.09 12.99 -2.38
CA GLU A 18 12.32 12.50 -3.01
C GLU A 18 12.88 11.23 -2.33
N GLN A 19 12.37 10.85 -1.16
CA GLN A 19 12.92 9.76 -0.34
C GLN A 19 12.38 8.36 -0.72
N ALA A 20 11.27 8.29 -1.44
CA ALA A 20 10.63 7.05 -1.85
C ALA A 20 11.15 6.59 -3.21
N GLY A 21 12.20 5.74 -3.22
CA GLY A 21 12.83 5.17 -4.43
C GLY A 21 11.94 4.24 -5.30
N TYR A 22 10.64 4.50 -5.39
CA TYR A 22 9.68 3.80 -6.22
C TYR A 22 8.81 4.82 -6.98
N PRO A 23 8.82 4.82 -8.32
CA PRO A 23 8.00 5.76 -9.09
C PRO A 23 6.51 5.46 -8.87
N VAL A 24 5.79 6.39 -8.23
CA VAL A 24 4.31 6.43 -8.17
C VAL A 24 3.81 6.93 -9.54
N THR A 25 4.11 6.18 -10.60
CA THR A 25 3.78 6.60 -11.97
C THR A 25 2.65 5.71 -12.48
N THR A 26 1.44 6.26 -12.48
CA THR A 26 0.36 5.81 -13.35
C THR A 26 0.81 5.97 -14.81
N MET A 27 0.22 5.24 -15.76
CA MET A 27 0.59 5.35 -17.19
C MET A 27 0.54 6.77 -17.78
N HIS A 28 -0.03 7.75 -17.06
CA HIS A 28 -0.21 9.13 -17.50
C HIS A 28 0.59 10.18 -16.70
N GLY A 29 1.56 9.77 -15.86
CA GLY A 29 2.51 10.70 -15.24
C GLY A 29 1.90 11.72 -14.27
N THR A 30 0.65 11.54 -13.84
CA THR A 30 -0.03 12.41 -12.87
C THR A 30 -0.15 11.70 -11.52
N PRO A 31 0.26 12.34 -10.41
CA PRO A 31 0.09 11.79 -9.07
C PRO A 31 -1.41 11.65 -8.76
N ARG A 32 -1.81 10.45 -8.34
CA ARG A 32 -3.17 10.16 -7.90
C ARG A 32 -3.18 10.03 -6.40
N THR A 33 -3.99 10.84 -5.72
CA THR A 33 -4.22 10.69 -4.29
C THR A 33 -5.66 10.25 -4.03
N ARG A 34 -5.81 9.44 -2.99
CA ARG A 34 -7.08 8.89 -2.53
C ARG A 34 -7.35 9.40 -1.12
N HIS A 35 -8.54 9.93 -0.90
CA HIS A 35 -9.08 10.11 0.44
C HIS A 35 -9.58 8.76 0.94
N ARG A 36 -9.14 8.35 2.14
CA ARG A 36 -9.53 7.08 2.78
C ARG A 36 -10.54 7.36 3.88
N SER A 37 -11.43 6.42 4.17
CA SER A 37 -12.25 6.55 5.38
C SER A 37 -11.34 6.50 6.63
N PRO A 38 -11.77 7.07 7.77
CA PRO A 38 -11.01 6.98 9.02
C PRO A 38 -10.71 5.53 9.44
N GLU A 39 -11.65 4.62 9.20
CA GLU A 39 -11.51 3.19 9.48
C GLU A 39 -10.45 2.54 8.59
N GLU A 40 -10.52 2.75 7.27
CA GLU A 40 -9.52 2.23 6.31
C GLU A 40 -8.12 2.77 6.60
N TYR A 41 -8.02 4.06 6.94
CA TYR A 41 -6.75 4.68 7.32
C TYR A 41 -6.19 4.03 8.59
N GLN A 42 -7.01 3.92 9.63
CA GLN A 42 -6.59 3.37 10.91
C GLN A 42 -6.15 1.91 10.79
N ASP A 43 -6.83 1.11 9.99
CA ASP A 43 -6.48 -0.29 9.76
C ASP A 43 -5.13 -0.46 9.07
N LEU A 44 -4.87 0.34 8.03
CA LEU A 44 -3.58 0.34 7.33
C LEU A 44 -2.45 0.80 8.26
N ILE A 45 -2.65 1.89 9.00
CA ILE A 45 -1.68 2.39 9.98
C ILE A 45 -1.40 1.35 11.07
N ASN A 46 -2.43 0.70 11.61
CA ASN A 46 -2.26 -0.34 12.63
C ASN A 46 -1.42 -1.52 12.13
N ARG A 47 -1.57 -1.90 10.86
CA ARG A 47 -0.73 -2.95 10.24
C ARG A 47 0.71 -2.50 10.10
N LEU A 48 0.95 -1.27 9.63
CA LEU A 48 2.29 -0.71 9.49
C LEU A 48 2.99 -0.54 10.84
N ASN A 49 2.30 -0.08 11.87
CA ASN A 49 2.86 0.06 13.22
C ASN A 49 3.34 -1.30 13.79
N ARG A 50 2.62 -2.38 13.47
CA ARG A 50 3.05 -3.74 13.86
C ARG A 50 4.32 -4.15 13.11
N VAL A 51 4.37 -3.92 11.80
CA VAL A 51 5.56 -4.20 10.97
C VAL A 51 6.76 -3.41 11.50
N GLU A 52 6.59 -2.12 11.80
CA GLU A 52 7.65 -1.27 12.35
C GLU A 52 8.18 -1.83 13.68
N GLY A 53 7.27 -2.24 14.58
CA GLY A 53 7.64 -2.87 15.85
C GLY A 53 8.45 -4.15 15.67
N GLN A 54 8.09 -4.99 14.68
CA GLN A 54 8.84 -6.21 14.36
C GLN A 54 10.23 -5.89 13.80
N VAL A 55 10.36 -4.92 12.89
CA VAL A 55 11.65 -4.48 12.33
C VAL A 55 12.56 -3.93 13.44
N ARG A 56 12.00 -3.13 14.36
CA ARG A 56 12.72 -2.64 15.54
C ARG A 56 13.19 -3.80 16.44
N GLY A 57 12.35 -4.82 16.59
CA GLY A 57 12.69 -6.05 17.31
C GLY A 57 13.90 -6.77 16.69
N ILE A 58 13.88 -6.97 15.37
CA ILE A 58 15.00 -7.57 14.61
C ILE A 58 16.28 -6.77 14.79
N ARG A 59 16.22 -5.44 14.68
CA ARG A 59 17.38 -4.58 14.94
C ARG A 59 17.99 -4.85 16.31
N GLY A 60 17.16 -4.92 17.35
CA GLY A 60 17.62 -5.24 18.71
C GLY A 60 18.17 -6.66 18.85
N MET A 61 17.73 -7.62 18.04
CA MET A 61 18.32 -8.97 18.01
C MET A 61 19.75 -8.94 17.42
N VAL A 62 19.96 -8.15 16.36
CA VAL A 62 21.29 -7.97 15.77
C VAL A 62 22.23 -7.26 16.74
N GLU A 63 21.78 -6.20 17.40
CA GLU A 63 22.58 -5.44 18.38
C GLU A 63 23.01 -6.28 19.60
N ARG A 64 22.35 -7.42 19.85
CA ARG A 64 22.67 -8.36 20.94
C ARG A 64 23.34 -9.64 20.47
N ASP A 65 23.80 -9.71 19.22
CA ASP A 65 24.39 -10.90 18.60
C ASP A 65 23.53 -12.17 18.77
N ALA A 66 22.20 -12.02 18.58
CA ALA A 66 21.27 -13.14 18.68
C ALA A 66 21.52 -14.21 17.60
N TYR A 67 21.04 -15.44 17.88
CA TYR A 67 21.25 -16.59 16.99
C TYR A 67 20.61 -16.38 15.61
N CYS A 68 21.38 -16.61 14.54
CA CYS A 68 20.99 -16.23 13.19
C CYS A 68 19.66 -16.85 12.73
N PRO A 69 19.35 -18.15 12.97
CA PRO A 69 18.04 -18.71 12.64
C PRO A 69 16.86 -17.99 13.28
N ASP A 70 16.99 -17.49 14.51
CA ASP A 70 15.92 -16.75 15.19
C ASP A 70 15.66 -15.42 14.50
N ILE A 71 16.72 -14.72 14.09
CA ILE A 71 16.63 -13.48 13.31
C ILE A 71 15.94 -13.76 11.96
N LEU A 72 16.30 -14.86 11.29
CA LEU A 72 15.69 -15.26 10.02
C LEU A 72 14.19 -15.58 10.18
N PHE A 73 13.79 -16.23 11.26
CA PHE A 73 12.37 -16.48 11.55
C PHE A 73 11.60 -15.17 11.79
N GLN A 74 12.17 -14.21 12.52
CA GLN A 74 11.54 -12.91 12.71
C GLN A 74 11.47 -12.10 11.40
N ALA A 75 12.53 -12.13 10.57
CA ALA A 75 12.51 -11.49 9.26
C ALA A 75 11.45 -12.09 8.32
N SER A 76 11.26 -13.41 8.37
CA SER A 76 10.15 -14.07 7.64
C SER A 76 8.78 -13.61 8.16
N ALA A 77 8.63 -13.43 9.47
CA ALA A 77 7.38 -12.92 10.05
C ALA A 77 7.06 -11.48 9.61
N VAL A 78 8.08 -10.61 9.49
CA VAL A 78 7.94 -9.26 8.93
C VAL A 78 7.46 -9.32 7.47
N SER A 79 8.08 -10.19 6.66
CA SER A 79 7.70 -10.35 5.25
C SER A 79 6.22 -10.75 5.11
N LYS A 80 5.76 -11.72 5.92
CA LYS A 80 4.34 -12.13 5.94
C LYS A 80 3.40 -11.02 6.42
N ALA A 81 3.84 -10.19 7.36
CA ALA A 81 3.06 -9.05 7.84
C ALA A 81 2.92 -7.97 6.74
N LEU A 82 3.98 -7.71 5.98
CA LEU A 82 3.95 -6.87 4.78
C LEU A 82 3.03 -7.43 3.70
N ASP A 83 3.08 -8.73 3.41
CA ASP A 83 2.16 -9.37 2.47
C ASP A 83 0.70 -9.18 2.88
N SER A 84 0.42 -9.30 4.18
CA SER A 84 -0.92 -9.07 4.73
C SER A 84 -1.38 -7.62 4.57
N PHE A 85 -0.49 -6.65 4.76
CA PHE A 85 -0.74 -5.24 4.47
C PHE A 85 -1.02 -5.00 2.98
N CYS A 86 -0.18 -5.53 2.09
CA CYS A 86 -0.35 -5.39 0.64
C CYS A 86 -1.69 -5.95 0.17
N LYS A 87 -2.11 -7.10 0.69
CA LYS A 87 -3.42 -7.71 0.38
C LYS A 87 -4.59 -6.83 0.82
N GLU A 88 -4.51 -6.24 2.01
CA GLU A 88 -5.54 -5.31 2.50
C GLU A 88 -5.64 -4.08 1.59
N LEU A 89 -4.51 -3.44 1.31
CA LEU A 89 -4.45 -2.25 0.48
C LEU A 89 -4.94 -2.52 -0.95
N LEU A 90 -4.55 -3.66 -1.54
CA LEU A 90 -5.03 -4.10 -2.85
C LEU A 90 -6.54 -4.34 -2.85
N GLY A 91 -7.05 -5.01 -1.81
CA GLY A 91 -8.49 -5.25 -1.66
C GLY A 91 -9.29 -3.95 -1.59
N GLN A 92 -8.79 -2.94 -0.87
CA GLN A 92 -9.38 -1.60 -0.87
C GLN A 92 -9.34 -0.94 -2.24
N HIS A 93 -8.20 -1.00 -2.95
CA HIS A 93 -8.05 -0.42 -4.28
C HIS A 93 -9.03 -1.02 -5.30
N ILE A 94 -9.21 -2.34 -5.27
CA ILE A 94 -10.15 -3.03 -6.17
C ILE A 94 -11.59 -2.59 -5.87
N ARG A 95 -12.02 -2.56 -4.61
CA ARG A 95 -13.41 -2.24 -4.25
C ARG A 95 -13.81 -0.79 -4.47
N THR A 96 -12.84 0.11 -4.59
CA THR A 96 -13.07 1.56 -4.70
C THR A 96 -12.61 2.04 -6.06
N CYS A 97 -11.32 2.36 -6.21
CA CYS A 97 -10.78 2.97 -7.42
C CYS A 97 -11.11 2.19 -8.71
N VAL A 98 -10.92 0.88 -8.71
CA VAL A 98 -11.17 0.05 -9.90
C VAL A 98 -12.66 -0.02 -10.21
N VAL A 99 -13.51 -0.25 -9.21
CA VAL A 99 -14.98 -0.29 -9.41
C VAL A 99 -15.49 1.06 -9.92
N ASP A 100 -15.07 2.17 -9.31
CA ASP A 100 -15.48 3.52 -9.71
C ASP A 100 -15.06 3.84 -11.15
N ASP A 101 -13.83 3.48 -11.54
CA ASP A 101 -13.33 3.68 -12.90
C ASP A 101 -14.08 2.81 -13.91
N LEU A 102 -14.40 1.55 -13.57
CA LEU A 102 -15.21 0.67 -14.41
C LEU A 102 -16.64 1.20 -14.62
N GLU A 103 -17.29 1.71 -13.56
CA GLU A 103 -18.60 2.36 -13.66
C GLU A 103 -18.55 3.62 -14.52
N ALA A 104 -17.41 4.33 -14.53
CA ALA A 104 -17.16 5.49 -15.38
C ALA A 104 -16.71 5.15 -16.82
N GLY A 105 -16.62 3.85 -17.18
CA GLY A 105 -16.20 3.38 -18.50
C GLY A 105 -14.69 3.48 -18.77
N LYS A 106 -13.87 3.66 -17.73
CA LYS A 106 -12.41 3.78 -17.80
C LYS A 106 -11.73 2.42 -17.59
N TYR A 107 -11.76 1.59 -18.61
CA TYR A 107 -11.24 0.22 -18.53
C TYR A 107 -9.70 0.13 -18.44
N GLU A 108 -8.98 1.22 -18.72
CA GLU A 108 -7.52 1.30 -18.58
C GLU A 108 -7.01 0.99 -17.15
N THR A 109 -7.86 1.18 -16.14
CA THR A 109 -7.58 0.85 -14.74
C THR A 109 -7.32 -0.65 -14.53
N VAL A 110 -7.88 -1.51 -15.39
CA VAL A 110 -7.70 -2.98 -15.31
C VAL A 110 -6.28 -3.36 -15.69
N ASP A 111 -5.70 -2.71 -16.71
CA ASP A 111 -4.31 -2.95 -17.12
C ASP A 111 -3.33 -2.50 -16.02
N GLU A 112 -3.64 -1.40 -15.32
CA GLU A 112 -2.89 -0.97 -14.14
C GLU A 112 -2.96 -2.02 -13.03
N LEU A 113 -4.16 -2.50 -12.70
CA LEU A 113 -4.37 -3.54 -11.70
C LEU A 113 -3.57 -4.82 -12.01
N VAL A 114 -3.60 -5.29 -13.27
CA VAL A 114 -2.84 -6.48 -13.70
C VAL A 114 -1.34 -6.30 -13.44
N ARG A 115 -0.78 -5.12 -13.75
CA ARG A 115 0.64 -4.83 -13.51
C ARG A 115 0.98 -4.81 -12.01
N VAL A 116 0.12 -4.23 -11.19
CA VAL A 116 0.29 -4.21 -9.73
C VAL A 116 0.32 -5.64 -9.18
N ILE A 117 -0.66 -6.48 -9.57
CA ILE A 117 -0.74 -7.88 -9.15
C ILE A 117 0.51 -8.66 -9.57
N GLN A 118 0.95 -8.51 -10.83
CA GLN A 118 2.18 -9.15 -11.32
C GLN A 118 3.44 -8.74 -10.55
N ARG A 119 3.47 -7.54 -9.97
CA ARG A 119 4.59 -7.10 -9.14
C ARG A 119 4.51 -7.63 -7.71
N LEU A 120 3.31 -7.81 -7.17
CA LEU A 120 3.08 -8.34 -5.81
C LEU A 120 3.24 -9.87 -5.72
N MET A 121 3.16 -10.59 -6.83
CA MET A 121 3.28 -12.06 -6.87
C MET A 121 4.70 -12.56 -7.19
N LYS A 122 5.69 -11.66 -7.30
CA LYS A 122 7.10 -12.01 -7.44
C LYS A 122 7.74 -12.21 -6.07
#